data_AF-A0A538AT53-F1
#
_entry.id   AF-A0A538AT53-F1
#
_cell.length_a   1.000
_cell.length_b   1.000
_cell.length_c   1.000
_cell.angle_alpha   90.00
_cell.angle_beta   90.00
_cell.angle_gamma   90.00
#
_symmetry.space_group_name_H-M   'P 1'
#
loop_
_entity.id
_entity.type
_entity.pdbx_description
1 polymer ?
#
loop_
_entity_poly.entity_id
_entity_poly.type
_entity_poly.pdbx_seq_one_letter_code
_entity_poly.pdbx_strand_id
1 'polypeptide(L)'
;MGRKRPWAFHVRLHGPAERRARRGALWEGIGMEEAMARLEDTDAARVRYTQRLFGRDPGDPSLYHLVLDSTVLTLEACVDVLAVAAEDYWAYDDDRLPAAIARARQRAASSRRSGGYTSR
;
A
#
# COMPACT_ATOMS: atom_id res chain seq x y z
N MET A 1 11.74 -1.13 -13.20
CA MET A 1 10.53 -0.35 -12.86
C MET A 1 10.46 0.85 -13.81
N GLY A 2 9.92 0.71 -15.04
CA GLY A 2 10.23 1.68 -16.13
C GLY A 2 9.21 1.86 -17.26
N ARG A 3 8.03 1.26 -17.17
CA ARG A 3 6.82 1.57 -17.95
C ARG A 3 5.68 0.95 -17.15
N LYS A 4 4.61 1.70 -16.86
CA LYS A 4 3.37 1.11 -16.31
C LYS A 4 2.98 -0.02 -17.26
N ARG A 5 3.22 -1.26 -16.84
CA ARG A 5 2.84 -2.41 -17.63
C ARG A 5 1.37 -2.63 -17.30
N PRO A 6 0.46 -2.64 -18.28
CA PRO A 6 -0.98 -2.69 -17.99
C PRO A 6 -1.35 -3.94 -17.17
N TRP A 7 -0.57 -5.01 -17.27
CA TRP A 7 -0.75 -6.24 -16.50
C TRP A 7 -0.17 -6.23 -15.07
N ALA A 8 0.52 -5.18 -14.63
CA ALA A 8 1.14 -5.13 -13.31
C ALA A 8 0.54 -4.04 -12.42
N PHE A 9 0.14 -4.42 -11.21
CA PHE A 9 -0.26 -3.51 -10.16
C PHE A 9 0.93 -3.27 -9.21
N HIS A 10 1.50 -2.06 -9.22
CA HIS A 10 2.69 -1.75 -8.44
C HIS A 10 2.33 -1.25 -7.04
N VAL A 11 2.78 -1.98 -6.02
CA VAL A 11 2.51 -1.67 -4.61
C VAL A 11 3.82 -1.44 -3.87
N ARG A 12 3.84 -0.47 -2.95
CA ARG A 12 4.87 -0.34 -1.93
C ARG A 12 4.29 -0.56 -0.55
N LEU A 13 4.82 -1.55 0.16
CA LEU A 13 4.57 -1.73 1.59
C LEU A 13 5.58 -0.90 2.36
N HIS A 14 5.07 0.02 3.19
CA HIS A 14 5.86 0.96 3.96
C HIS A 14 5.45 0.96 5.43
N GLY A 15 6.05 1.85 6.20
CA GLY A 15 5.76 2.09 7.61
C GLY A 15 7.00 2.62 8.33
N PRO A 16 6.83 3.28 9.50
CA PRO A 16 7.93 3.72 10.33
C PRO A 16 8.95 2.61 10.58
N ALA A 17 10.24 2.94 10.50
CA ALA A 17 11.34 1.97 10.58
C ALA A 17 11.25 1.11 11.85
N GLU A 18 11.00 1.72 13.00
CA GLU A 18 10.83 1.02 14.27
C GLU A 18 9.70 -0.02 14.23
N ARG A 19 8.54 0.31 13.64
CA ARG A 19 7.43 -0.65 13.54
C ARG A 19 7.75 -1.80 12.60
N ARG A 20 8.48 -1.54 11.51
CA ARG A 20 8.96 -2.59 10.59
C ARG A 20 9.99 -3.50 11.26
N ALA A 21 10.98 -2.92 11.94
CA ALA A 21 12.00 -3.64 12.69
C ALA A 21 11.38 -4.50 13.79
N ARG A 22 10.43 -3.97 14.57
CA ARG A 22 9.72 -4.74 15.60
C ARG A 22 8.97 -5.94 15.03
N ARG A 23 8.31 -5.78 13.88
CA ARG A 23 7.63 -6.90 13.20
C ARG A 23 8.62 -7.93 12.67
N GLY A 24 9.73 -7.49 12.07
CA GLY A 24 10.80 -8.37 11.61
C GLY A 24 11.44 -9.16 12.76
N ALA A 25 11.74 -8.49 13.87
CA ALA A 25 12.25 -9.11 15.09
C ALA A 25 11.35 -10.26 15.58
N LEU A 26 10.04 -10.01 15.67
CA LEU A 26 9.07 -11.03 16.09
C LEU A 26 8.95 -12.18 15.07
N TRP A 27 8.99 -11.87 13.77
CA TRP A 27 8.88 -12.87 12.72
C TRP A 27 10.11 -13.78 12.63
N GLU A 28 11.30 -13.22 12.79
CA GLU A 28 12.58 -13.92 12.65
C GLU A 28 13.10 -14.48 13.98
N GLY A 29 12.50 -14.11 15.11
CA GLY A 29 12.94 -14.54 16.44
C GLY A 29 14.27 -13.91 16.88
N ILE A 30 14.54 -12.67 16.47
CA ILE A 30 15.79 -11.95 16.73
C ILE A 30 15.59 -10.71 17.61
N GLY A 31 16.69 -10.15 18.12
CA GLY A 31 16.69 -8.93 18.91
C GLY A 31 16.35 -7.68 18.09
N MET A 32 15.86 -6.62 18.75
CA MET A 32 15.47 -5.36 18.10
C MET A 32 16.64 -4.64 17.42
N GLU A 33 17.83 -4.67 18.03
CA GLU A 33 19.04 -4.06 17.47
C GLU A 33 19.44 -4.75 16.16
N GLU A 34 19.46 -6.09 16.16
CA GLU A 34 19.76 -6.88 14.97
C GLU A 34 18.71 -6.66 13.87
N ALA A 35 17.42 -6.61 14.24
CA ALA A 35 16.35 -6.34 13.29
C ALA A 35 16.45 -4.95 12.66
N MET A 36 16.87 -3.93 13.42
CA MET A 36 17.09 -2.59 12.89
C MET A 36 18.26 -2.56 11.92
N ALA A 37 19.40 -3.17 12.28
CA ALA A 37 20.57 -3.26 11.40
C ALA A 37 20.22 -3.94 10.07
N ARG A 38 19.50 -5.08 10.11
CA ARG A 38 19.02 -5.79 8.92
C ARG A 38 18.06 -4.94 8.07
N LEU A 39 17.18 -4.18 8.72
CA LEU A 39 16.23 -3.28 8.05
C LEU A 39 16.98 -2.18 7.29
N GLU A 40 17.93 -1.53 7.94
CA GLU A 40 18.75 -0.46 7.36
C GLU A 40 19.58 -0.96 6.18
N ASP A 41 20.23 -2.12 6.33
CA ASP A 41 21.00 -2.75 5.26
C ASP A 41 20.14 -3.09 4.05
N THR A 42 18.95 -3.66 4.30
CA THR A 42 18.00 -4.03 3.24
C THR A 42 17.47 -2.79 2.52
N ASP A 43 17.08 -1.75 3.25
CA ASP A 43 16.57 -0.52 2.66
C ASP A 43 17.67 0.21 1.88
N ALA A 44 18.89 0.29 2.40
CA ALA A 44 20.04 0.87 1.71
C ALA A 44 20.40 0.07 0.44
N ALA A 45 20.35 -1.27 0.49
CA ALA A 45 20.56 -2.11 -0.69
C ALA A 45 19.49 -1.86 -1.77
N ARG A 46 18.21 -1.73 -1.39
CA ARG A 46 17.10 -1.41 -2.30
C ARG A 46 17.27 -0.04 -2.97
N VAL A 47 17.70 0.98 -2.22
CA VAL A 47 18.02 2.31 -2.75
C VAL A 47 19.13 2.22 -3.79
N ARG A 48 20.28 1.63 -3.42
CA ARG A 48 21.42 1.48 -4.33
C ARG A 48 21.05 0.72 -5.59
N TYR A 49 20.31 -0.38 -5.46
CA TYR A 49 19.88 -1.21 -6.60
C TYR A 49 18.98 -0.41 -7.56
N THR A 50 17.95 0.25 -7.03
CA THR A 50 16.96 0.96 -7.84
C THR A 50 17.57 2.17 -8.54
N GLN A 51 18.43 2.93 -7.84
CA GLN A 51 19.13 4.06 -8.43
C GLN A 51 20.13 3.61 -9.49
N ARG A 52 20.96 2.59 -9.23
CA ARG A 52 21.98 2.13 -10.18
C ARG A 52 21.39 1.52 -11.45
N LEU A 53 20.33 0.72 -11.33
CA LEU A 53 19.78 -0.02 -12.48
C LEU A 53 18.64 0.69 -13.19
N PHE A 54 17.88 1.52 -12.49
CA PHE A 54 16.71 2.20 -13.08
C PHE A 54 16.82 3.73 -13.06
N GLY A 55 17.82 4.31 -12.41
CA GLY A 55 17.94 5.76 -12.28
C GLY A 55 16.77 6.39 -11.52
N ARG A 56 16.10 5.62 -10.66
CA ARG A 56 14.93 6.07 -9.90
C ARG A 56 15.16 5.98 -8.41
N ASP A 57 14.57 6.92 -7.67
CA ASP A 57 14.45 6.82 -6.23
C ASP A 57 13.30 5.87 -5.88
N PRO A 58 13.53 4.72 -5.20
CA PRO A 58 12.42 3.87 -4.74
C PRO A 58 11.53 4.58 -3.71
N GLY A 59 12.00 5.69 -3.15
CA GLY A 59 11.26 6.66 -2.36
C GLY A 59 10.09 7.30 -3.08
N ASP A 60 10.17 7.46 -4.40
CA ASP A 60 9.20 8.19 -5.22
C ASP A 60 7.84 7.48 -5.28
N PRO A 61 6.76 8.07 -4.72
CA PRO A 61 5.44 7.46 -4.72
C PRO A 61 4.85 7.32 -6.12
N SER A 62 5.31 8.10 -7.12
CA SER A 62 4.83 8.03 -8.50
C SER A 62 5.17 6.71 -9.21
N LEU A 63 6.09 5.93 -8.64
CA LEU A 63 6.47 4.60 -9.13
C LEU A 63 5.46 3.51 -8.76
N TYR A 64 4.48 3.82 -7.91
CA TYR A 64 3.52 2.86 -7.38
C TYR A 64 2.08 3.33 -7.65
N HIS A 65 1.17 2.37 -7.79
CA HIS A 65 -0.28 2.64 -7.83
C HIS A 65 -0.86 2.73 -6.42
N LEU A 66 -0.23 2.07 -5.44
CA LEU A 66 -0.62 2.10 -4.03
C LEU A 66 0.62 2.06 -3.12
N VAL A 67 0.66 2.96 -2.14
CA VAL A 67 1.59 2.91 -1.02
C VAL A 67 0.78 2.66 0.25
N LEU A 68 1.08 1.57 0.95
CA LEU A 68 0.33 1.13 2.14
C LEU A 68 1.28 1.07 3.33
N ASP A 69 0.94 1.75 4.42
CA ASP A 69 1.59 1.48 5.71
C ASP A 69 1.07 0.13 6.23
N SER A 70 1.82 -0.93 5.96
CA SER A 70 1.44 -2.27 6.38
C SER A 70 1.59 -2.45 7.88
N THR A 71 2.31 -1.55 8.58
CA THR A 71 2.61 -1.67 10.00
C THR A 71 1.47 -1.30 10.94
N VAL A 72 0.38 -0.72 10.41
CA VAL A 72 -0.84 -0.36 11.15
C VAL A 72 -2.02 -1.30 10.90
N LEU A 73 -1.85 -2.27 10.00
CA LEU A 73 -2.87 -3.26 9.66
C LEU A 73 -2.40 -4.67 10.00
N THR A 74 -3.34 -5.59 10.22
CA THR A 74 -3.01 -7.03 10.25
C THR A 74 -2.59 -7.50 8.86
N LEU A 75 -1.99 -8.68 8.78
CA LEU A 75 -1.58 -9.24 7.49
C LEU A 75 -2.79 -9.48 6.58
N GLU A 76 -3.88 -10.00 7.15
CA GLU A 76 -5.14 -10.29 6.46
C GLU A 76 -5.75 -9.00 5.91
N ALA A 77 -5.86 -7.96 6.73
CA ALA A 77 -6.37 -6.67 6.28
C ALA A 77 -5.49 -6.03 5.19
N CYS A 78 -4.15 -6.22 5.24
CA CYS A 78 -3.29 -5.81 4.14
C CYS A 78 -3.65 -6.55 2.86
N VAL A 79 -3.77 -7.89 2.92
CA VAL A 79 -4.11 -8.71 1.75
C VAL A 79 -5.44 -8.28 1.13
N ASP A 80 -6.47 -8.08 1.95
CA ASP A 80 -7.80 -7.67 1.47
C ASP A 80 -7.75 -6.32 0.75
N VAL A 81 -7.05 -5.34 1.32
CA VAL A 81 -6.87 -4.01 0.69
C VAL A 81 -6.15 -4.13 -0.65
N LEU A 82 -5.08 -4.94 -0.71
CA LEU A 82 -4.29 -5.11 -1.93
C LEU A 82 -5.08 -5.85 -3.01
N ALA A 83 -5.83 -6.90 -2.63
CA ALA A 83 -6.65 -7.68 -3.55
C ALA A 83 -7.74 -6.82 -4.19
N VAL A 84 -8.52 -6.10 -3.38
CA VAL A 84 -9.58 -5.21 -3.87
C VAL A 84 -9.01 -4.13 -4.80
N ALA A 85 -7.89 -3.51 -4.43
CA ALA A 85 -7.28 -2.47 -5.24
C ALA A 85 -6.72 -3.00 -6.58
N ALA A 86 -6.13 -4.20 -6.57
CA ALA A 86 -5.60 -4.83 -7.79
C ALA A 86 -6.72 -5.26 -8.75
N GLU A 87 -7.78 -5.88 -8.23
CA GLU A 87 -8.95 -6.28 -9.01
C GLU A 87 -9.63 -5.07 -9.66
N ASP A 88 -9.85 -3.99 -8.89
CA ASP A 88 -10.44 -2.77 -9.43
C ASP A 88 -9.51 -2.14 -10.48
N TYR A 89 -8.20 -2.07 -10.24
CA TYR A 89 -7.22 -1.54 -11.20
C TYR A 89 -7.26 -2.27 -12.55
N TRP A 90 -7.38 -3.60 -12.56
CA TRP A 90 -7.44 -4.36 -13.81
C TRP A 90 -8.81 -4.32 -14.48
N ALA A 91 -9.88 -4.10 -13.72
CA ALA A 91 -11.23 -3.94 -14.25
C ALA A 91 -11.56 -2.49 -14.65
N TYR A 92 -10.72 -1.53 -14.26
CA TYR A 92 -10.92 -0.11 -14.48
C TYR A 92 -10.76 0.25 -15.95
N ASP A 93 -11.72 1.05 -16.42
CA ASP A 93 -11.78 1.58 -17.78
C ASP A 93 -12.41 2.98 -17.70
N ASP A 94 -11.84 3.96 -18.40
CA ASP A 94 -12.28 5.36 -18.34
C ASP A 94 -13.74 5.51 -18.79
N ASP A 95 -14.20 4.64 -19.70
CA ASP A 95 -15.59 4.58 -20.15
C ASP A 95 -16.58 4.31 -19.00
N ARG A 96 -16.11 3.68 -17.91
CA ARG A 96 -16.92 3.33 -16.73
C ARG A 96 -16.92 4.39 -15.64
N LEU A 97 -16.08 5.43 -15.75
CA LEU A 97 -15.92 6.48 -14.74
C LEU A 97 -17.25 7.17 -14.37
N PRO A 98 -18.13 7.58 -15.32
CA PRO A 98 -19.38 8.23 -14.97
C PRO A 98 -20.28 7.35 -14.07
N ALA A 99 -20.37 6.06 -14.39
CA ALA A 99 -21.18 5.10 -13.63
C ALA A 99 -20.58 4.83 -12.24
N ALA A 100 -19.25 4.75 -12.13
CA ALA A 100 -18.56 4.60 -10.85
C ALA A 100 -18.82 5.79 -9.92
N ILE A 101 -18.73 7.02 -10.43
CA ILE A 101 -19.03 8.25 -9.68
C ILE A 101 -20.50 8.25 -9.21
N ALA A 102 -21.44 7.87 -10.08
CA ALA A 102 -22.86 7.80 -9.71
C ALA A 102 -23.11 6.81 -8.55
N ARG A 103 -22.52 5.61 -8.62
CA ARG A 103 -22.61 4.59 -7.55
C ARG A 103 -22.00 5.10 -6.23
N ALA A 104 -20.84 5.75 -6.28
CA ALA A 104 -20.20 6.31 -5.09
C ALA A 104 -21.07 7.38 -4.42
N ARG A 105 -21.70 8.27 -5.20
CA ARG A 105 -22.64 9.27 -4.69
C ARG A 105 -23.87 8.64 -4.03
N GLN A 106 -24.44 7.60 -4.64
CA GLN A 106 -25.58 6.88 -4.07
C GLN A 106 -25.22 6.22 -2.73
N ARG A 107 -24.06 5.56 -2.64
CA ARG A 107 -23.56 4.96 -1.39
C ARG A 107 -23.38 6.01 -0.29
N ALA A 108 -22.76 7.13 -0.60
CA ALA A 108 -22.56 8.23 0.34
C ALA A 108 -23.90 8.81 0.83
N ALA A 109 -24.88 8.98 -0.05
CA ALA A 109 -26.22 9.47 0.32
C ALA A 109 -26.98 8.49 1.21
N SER A 110 -26.83 7.18 0.99
CA SER A 110 -27.45 6.14 1.83
C SER A 110 -26.80 6.03 3.21
N SER A 111 -25.47 6.16 3.31
CA SER A 111 -24.74 6.16 4.59
C SER A 111 -25.10 7.37 5.48
N ARG A 112 -25.32 8.55 4.88
CA ARG A 112 -25.77 9.74 5.63
C ARG A 112 -27.18 9.60 6.21
N ARG A 113 -28.04 8.77 5.61
CA ARG A 113 -29.39 8.50 6.13
C ARG A 113 -29.40 7.51 7.29
N SER A 114 -28.42 6.59 7.35
CA SER A 114 -28.27 5.64 8.47
C SER A 114 -27.52 6.21 9.68
N GLY A 115 -26.73 7.29 9.51
CA GLY A 115 -25.97 7.92 10.60
C GLY A 115 -26.75 8.95 11.45
N GLY A 116 -28.03 9.18 11.15
CA GLY A 116 -28.88 10.17 11.84
C GLY A 116 -29.46 9.76 13.19
N TYR A 117 -29.08 8.60 13.73
CA TYR A 117 -29.59 8.10 15.01
C TYR A 117 -28.46 7.62 15.92
N THR A 118 -27.70 8.55 16.50
CA THR A 118 -27.07 8.36 17.83
C THR A 118 -26.92 9.74 18.48
N SER A 119 -27.97 10.17 19.19
CA SER A 119 -27.93 11.22 20.20
C SER A 119 -28.13 10.54 21.54
N ARG A 120 -27.12 10.56 22.40
CA ARG A 120 -27.20 10.71 23.86
C ARG A 120 -25.80 10.75 24.47
#